data_AF-A0A9D7I362-F1
#
_entry.id   AF-A0A9D7I362-F1
#
_cell.length_a   1.000
_cell.length_b   1.000
_cell.length_c   1.000
_cell.angle_alpha   90.00
_cell.angle_beta   90.00
_cell.angle_gamma   90.00
#
_symmetry.space_group_name_H-M   'P 1'
#
loop_
_entity.id
_entity.type
_entity.pdbx_description
1 polymer ?
#
loop_
_entity_poly.entity_id
_entity_poly.type
_entity_poly.pdbx_seq_one_letter_code
_entity_poly.pdbx_strand_id
1 'polypeptide(L)'
;MEFLHQDTACLHGADYWGRKLDYPALFMDIQRVKRGYYEIAFSELAAHPAELQEQGLTLAYMRKLEEVIRKRPEDWLWSHRRWKKSKPATAAVQ
;
A
#
# COMPACT_ATOMS: atom_id res chain seq x y z
N MET A 1 -7.88 -1.79 6.94
CA MET A 1 -7.12 -3.04 6.76
C MET A 1 -6.03 -3.09 7.81
N GLU A 2 -5.53 -4.27 8.15
CA GLU A 2 -4.32 -4.39 8.97
C GLU A 2 -3.07 -4.10 8.13
N PHE A 3 -2.14 -3.30 8.66
CA PHE A 3 -0.82 -3.03 8.09
C PHE A 3 0.16 -2.77 9.22
N LEU A 4 1.26 -3.53 9.27
CA LEU A 4 2.21 -3.52 10.40
C LEU A 4 1.49 -3.69 11.76
N HIS A 5 0.58 -4.66 11.82
CA HIS A 5 -0.22 -5.01 13.00
C HIS A 5 -1.14 -3.90 13.53
N GLN A 6 -1.48 -2.92 12.70
CA GLN A 6 -2.36 -1.82 13.07
C GLN A 6 -3.44 -1.58 12.02
N ASP A 7 -4.65 -1.28 12.50
CA ASP A 7 -5.75 -0.82 11.66
C ASP A 7 -5.36 0.49 10.97
N THR A 8 -5.27 0.44 9.64
CA THR A 8 -4.72 1.50 8.83
C THR A 8 -5.73 1.97 7.79
N ALA A 9 -6.02 3.27 7.80
CA ALA A 9 -6.77 3.94 6.75
C ALA A 9 -5.87 4.14 5.51
N CYS A 10 -6.42 3.90 4.34
CA CYS A 10 -5.72 4.04 3.07
C CYS A 10 -6.47 5.00 2.13
N LEU A 11 -5.76 5.58 1.18
CA LEU A 11 -6.37 6.40 0.13
C LEU A 11 -7.12 5.50 -0.85
N HIS A 12 -8.33 5.90 -1.23
CA HIS A 12 -9.19 5.12 -2.13
C HIS A 12 -8.89 5.37 -3.63
N GLY A 13 -8.23 6.48 -3.97
CA GLY A 13 -8.12 6.95 -5.35
C GLY A 13 -7.42 5.97 -6.30
N ALA A 14 -6.28 5.42 -5.89
CA ALA A 14 -5.51 4.50 -6.75
C ALA A 14 -6.28 3.22 -7.07
N ASP A 15 -6.99 2.66 -6.08
CA ASP A 15 -7.85 1.50 -6.26
C ASP A 15 -9.03 1.81 -7.18
N TYR A 16 -9.76 2.89 -6.89
CA TYR A 16 -10.92 3.29 -7.69
C TYR A 16 -10.56 3.51 -9.16
N TRP A 17 -9.54 4.33 -9.43
CA TRP A 17 -9.14 4.64 -10.80
C TRP A 17 -8.47 3.46 -11.50
N GLY A 18 -7.66 2.67 -10.78
CA GLY A 18 -7.05 1.45 -11.32
C GLY A 18 -8.12 0.48 -11.81
N ARG A 19 -9.13 0.18 -10.99
CA ARG A 19 -10.23 -0.71 -11.37
C ARG A 19 -11.11 -0.12 -12.48
N LYS A 20 -11.34 1.20 -12.46
CA LYS A 20 -12.20 1.87 -13.45
C LYS A 20 -11.57 1.96 -14.84
N LEU A 21 -10.25 2.14 -14.92
CA LEU A 21 -9.51 2.27 -16.17
C LEU A 21 -8.93 0.94 -16.68
N ASP A 22 -8.88 -0.07 -15.82
CA ASP A 22 -8.33 -1.41 -16.10
C ASP A 22 -6.91 -1.42 -16.68
N TYR A 23 -6.09 -0.44 -16.29
CA TYR A 23 -4.68 -0.43 -16.68
C TYR A 23 -3.86 -1.32 -15.74
N PRO A 24 -2.88 -2.09 -16.26
CA PRO A 24 -1.99 -2.89 -15.43
C PRO A 24 -1.37 -2.06 -14.32
N ALA A 25 -1.53 -2.53 -13.08
CA ALA A 25 -1.00 -1.87 -11.90
C ALA A 25 0.32 -2.53 -11.50
N LEU A 26 1.38 -1.73 -11.41
CA LEU A 26 2.72 -2.16 -11.00
C LEU A 26 3.08 -1.55 -9.64
N PHE A 27 3.74 -2.33 -8.79
CA PHE A 27 4.44 -1.85 -7.61
C PHE A 27 5.86 -1.44 -8.01
N MET A 28 6.24 -0.23 -7.64
CA MET A 28 7.59 0.30 -7.82
C MET A 28 8.34 0.18 -6.49
N ASP A 29 9.36 -0.67 -6.47
CA ASP A 29 10.25 -0.86 -5.33
C ASP A 29 11.53 -0.05 -5.56
N ILE A 30 11.71 1.02 -4.78
CA ILE A 30 12.86 1.93 -4.90
C ILE A 30 13.80 1.68 -3.73
N GLN A 31 15.02 1.28 -4.05
CA GLN A 31 15.97 0.76 -3.09
C GLN A 31 17.29 1.51 -3.15
N ARG A 32 17.74 2.04 -2.00
CA ARG A 32 19.01 2.74 -1.93
C ARG A 32 20.16 1.73 -1.87
N VAL A 33 21.07 1.76 -2.85
CA VAL A 33 22.24 0.86 -2.89
C VAL A 33 23.46 1.52 -2.26
N LYS A 34 23.64 2.83 -2.51
CA LYS A 34 24.69 3.67 -1.89
C LYS A 34 24.27 5.14 -1.93
N ARG A 35 25.07 6.04 -1.35
CA ARG A 35 24.74 7.48 -1.33
C ARG A 35 24.56 8.03 -2.75
N GLY A 36 23.34 8.45 -3.08
CA GLY A 36 22.99 9.02 -4.38
C GLY A 36 22.68 7.99 -5.49
N TYR A 37 22.65 6.69 -5.17
CA TYR A 37 22.37 5.64 -6.16
C TYR A 37 21.22 4.76 -5.68
N TYR A 38 20.24 4.60 -6.55
CA TYR A 38 19.02 3.86 -6.30
C TYR A 38 18.78 2.84 -7.41
N GLU A 39 18.29 1.68 -7.04
CA GLU A 39 17.75 0.68 -7.95
C GLU A 39 16.22 0.74 -7.88
N ILE A 40 15.58 0.54 -9.03
CA ILE A 40 14.13 0.49 -9.14
C ILE A 40 13.77 -0.87 -9.72
N ALA A 41 12.96 -1.62 -8.98
CA ALA A 41 12.37 -2.87 -9.46
C ALA A 41 10.86 -2.69 -9.60
N PHE A 42 10.32 -3.18 -10.72
CA PHE A 42 8.88 -3.24 -10.94
C PHE A 42 8.38 -4.66 -10.69
N SER A 43 7.25 -4.77 -9.99
CA SER A 43 6.52 -6.04 -9.87
C SER A 43 5.05 -5.80 -10.13
N GLU A 44 4.39 -6.74 -10.81
CA GLU A 44 2.97 -6.62 -11.10
C GLU A 44 2.14 -6.79 -9.82
N LEU A 45 1.19 -5.88 -9.60
CA LEU A 45 0.15 -6.02 -8.57
C LEU A 45 -1.12 -6.63 -9.16
N ALA A 46 -1.49 -6.22 -10.38
CA ALA A 46 -2.58 -6.79 -11.15
C ALA A 46 -2.48 -6.40 -12.63
N ALA A 47 -2.54 -7.38 -13.53
CA ALA A 47 -2.68 -7.14 -14.97
C ALA A 47 -4.03 -6.49 -15.34
N HIS A 48 -5.12 -6.93 -14.70
CA HIS A 48 -6.48 -6.45 -14.91
C HIS A 48 -7.12 -6.03 -13.59
N PRO A 49 -6.88 -4.80 -13.10
CA PRO A 49 -7.45 -4.37 -11.83
C PRO A 49 -8.99 -4.40 -11.81
N ALA A 50 -9.68 -4.27 -12.95
CA ALA A 50 -11.15 -4.30 -12.99
C ALA A 50 -11.75 -5.61 -12.45
N GLU A 51 -10.99 -6.70 -12.44
CA GLU A 51 -11.39 -8.00 -11.88
C GLU A 51 -11.26 -8.07 -10.36
N LEU A 52 -10.59 -7.09 -9.74
CA LEU A 52 -10.41 -7.04 -8.29
C LEU A 52 -11.67 -6.55 -7.60
N GLN A 53 -11.93 -7.11 -6.41
CA GLN A 53 -12.92 -6.58 -5.50
C GLN A 53 -12.57 -5.14 -5.07
N GLU A 54 -13.57 -4.41 -4.56
CA GLU A 54 -13.33 -3.08 -4.00
C GLU A 54 -12.19 -3.12 -2.97
N GLN A 55 -11.26 -2.17 -3.05
CA GLN A 55 -10.06 -2.11 -2.21
C GLN A 55 -9.02 -3.21 -2.46
N GLY A 56 -9.27 -4.16 -3.37
CA GLY A 56 -8.38 -5.26 -3.69
C GLY A 56 -6.99 -4.81 -4.15
N LEU A 57 -6.92 -3.74 -4.96
CA LEU A 57 -5.64 -3.20 -5.42
C LEU A 57 -4.89 -2.52 -4.27
N THR A 58 -5.61 -1.79 -3.41
CA THR A 58 -5.03 -1.20 -2.19
C THR A 58 -4.47 -2.29 -1.26
N LEU A 59 -5.20 -3.38 -1.08
CA LEU A 59 -4.77 -4.51 -0.25
C LEU A 59 -3.49 -5.15 -0.80
N ALA A 60 -3.42 -5.39 -2.11
CA ALA A 60 -2.24 -5.93 -2.77
C ALA A 60 -1.02 -5.01 -2.60
N TYR A 61 -1.19 -3.70 -2.86
CA TYR A 61 -0.15 -2.70 -2.66
C TYR A 61 0.37 -2.68 -1.22
N MET A 62 -0.53 -2.64 -0.25
CA MET A 62 -0.17 -2.53 1.16
C MET A 62 0.51 -3.78 1.71
N ARG A 63 0.12 -4.97 1.25
CA ARG A 63 0.83 -6.24 1.56
C ARG A 63 2.25 -6.20 1.00
N LYS A 64 2.41 -5.81 -0.26
CA LYS A 64 3.72 -5.70 -0.90
C LYS A 64 4.62 -4.69 -0.20
N LEU A 65 4.05 -3.53 0.17
CA LEU A 65 4.75 -2.51 0.94
C LEU A 65 5.20 -3.04 2.31
N GLU A 66 4.36 -3.80 3.01
CA GLU A 66 4.71 -4.39 4.30
C GLU A 66 5.87 -5.40 4.18
N GLU A 67 5.88 -6.23 3.13
CA GLU A 67 7.01 -7.11 2.83
C GLU A 67 8.31 -6.33 2.62
N VAL A 68 8.26 -5.23 1.88
CA VAL A 68 9.44 -4.37 1.61
C VAL A 68 9.94 -3.73 2.90
N ILE A 69 9.05 -3.15 3.70
CA ILE A 69 9.41 -2.54 4.99
C ILE A 69 10.01 -3.57 5.94
N ARG A 70 9.47 -4.80 6.00
CA ARG A 70 10.04 -5.86 6.85
C ARG A 70 11.45 -6.28 6.42
N LYS A 71 11.74 -6.22 5.12
CA LYS A 71 13.09 -6.54 4.59
C LYS A 71 14.09 -5.43 4.86
N ARG A 72 13.67 -4.17 4.78
CA ARG A 72 14.53 -2.97 4.93
C ARG A 72 13.80 -1.90 5.74
N PRO A 73 13.63 -2.10 7.06
CA PRO A 73 12.90 -1.17 7.89
C PRO A 73 13.55 0.22 7.91
N GLU A 74 14.87 0.31 7.81
CA GLU A 74 15.64 1.55 7.81
C GLU A 74 15.30 2.51 6.66
N ASP A 75 14.80 2.00 5.53
CA ASP A 75 14.44 2.80 4.36
C ASP A 75 13.03 3.40 4.47
N TRP A 76 12.22 2.97 5.45
CA TRP A 76 10.90 3.54 5.69
C TRP A 76 10.98 4.86 6.47
N LEU A 77 10.16 5.84 6.07
CA LEU A 77 10.09 7.16 6.73
C LEU A 77 9.33 7.08 8.07
N TRP A 78 9.96 6.53 9.11
CA TRP A 78 9.36 6.37 10.45
C TRP A 78 8.93 7.68 11.13
N SER A 79 9.46 8.82 10.69
CA SER A 79 9.02 10.14 11.17
C SER A 79 7.61 10.51 10.71
N HIS A 80 7.07 9.84 9.68
CA HIS A 80 5.70 10.06 9.24
C HIS A 80 4.72 9.48 10.25
N ARG A 81 3.88 10.34 10.85
CA ARG A 81 2.80 9.93 11.77
C ARG A 81 1.64 9.28 11.01
N ARG A 82 1.87 8.08 10.50
CA ARG A 82 0.92 7.32 9.68
C ARG A 82 -0.39 7.02 10.42
N TRP A 83 -0.30 6.53 11.66
CA TRP A 83 -1.46 6.19 12.49
C TRP A 83 -1.95 7.39 13.31
N LYS A 84 -2.32 8.48 12.62
CA LYS A 84 -2.96 9.64 13.26
C LYS A 84 -4.47 9.43 13.47
N LYS A 85 -5.11 8.68 12.57
CA LYS A 85 -6.55 8.40 12.61
C LYS A 85 -6.76 6.97 13.11
N SER A 86 -7.50 6.82 14.20
CA SER A 86 -7.98 5.52 14.66
C SER A 86 -9.31 5.21 14.00
N LYS A 87 -9.61 3.92 13.80
CA LYS A 87 -10.95 3.49 13.38
C LYS A 87 -11.95 4.00 14.42
N PRO A 88 -12.99 4.76 14.04
CA PRO A 88 -13.99 5.19 15.00
C PRO A 88 -14.61 3.95 15.64
N ALA A 89 -14.80 3.99 16.96
CA ALA A 89 -15.52 2.93 17.66
C ALA A 89 -16.87 2.78 16.95
N THR A 90 -17.20 1.55 16.56
CA THR A 90 -18.54 1.26 16.03
C THR A 90 -19.50 1.61 17.14
N ALA A 91 -20.28 2.68 16.99
CA ALA A 91 -21.39 2.95 17.89
C ALA A 91 -22.27 1.71 17.82
N ALA A 92 -22.38 0.99 18.94
CA ALA A 92 -23.31 -0.12 19.05
C ALA A 92 -24.70 0.45 18.74
N VAL A 93 -25.26 0.05 17.60
CA VAL A 93 -26.66 0.32 17.29
C VAL A 93 -27.46 -0.49 18.29
N GLN A 94 -28.12 0.21 19.21
CA GLN A 94 -29.15 -0.35 20.09
C GLN A 94 -30.41 -0.62 19.29
#